data_AF-A0A847XUX2-F1
#
_entry.id   AF-A0A847XUX2-F1
#
_cell.length_a   1.000
_cell.length_b   1.000
_cell.length_c   1.000
_cell.angle_alpha   90.00
_cell.angle_beta   90.00
_cell.angle_gamma   90.00
#
_symmetry.space_group_name_H-M   'P 1'
#
loop_
_entity.id
_entity.type
_entity.pdbx_description
1 polymer ?
#
loop_
_entity_poly.entity_id
_entity_poly.type
_entity_poly.pdbx_seq_one_letter_code
_entity_poly.pdbx_strand_id
1 'polypeptide(L)' 'HLIHGSSEGRFSVTYCPGHLSREQIESVRFRYHDIRDAIKKYNPDKMKDGFNEMPDGEKVFYISNPSLGLWSSREHLG' A
#
# COMPACT_ATOMS: atom_id res chain seq x y z
N HIS A 1 -13.87 -17.00 -1.38
CA HIS A 1 -12.49 -17.17 -1.87
C HIS A 1 -11.55 -16.46 -0.92
N LEU A 2 -10.85 -17.19 -0.05
CA LEU A 2 -9.78 -16.61 0.78
C LEU A 2 -8.61 -16.28 -0.13
N ILE A 3 -8.08 -15.06 0.00
CA ILE A 3 -6.95 -14.57 -0.79
C ILE A 3 -5.74 -15.45 -0.47
N HIS A 4 -5.49 -16.46 -1.31
CA HIS A 4 -4.27 -17.27 -1.28
C HIS A 4 -3.16 -16.57 -2.09
N GLY A 5 -3.08 -15.25 -1.97
CA GLY A 5 -2.03 -14.44 -2.57
C GLY A 5 -0.81 -14.42 -1.64
N SER A 6 -0.18 -15.58 -1.45
CA SER A 6 1.08 -15.63 -0.70
C SER A 6 2.14 -14.89 -1.51
N SER A 7 2.74 -13.85 -0.97
CA SER A 7 3.75 -13.03 -1.67
C SER A 7 5.04 -13.80 -2.04
N GLU A 8 5.12 -15.13 -1.83
CA GLU A 8 6.29 -16.01 -2.02
C GLU A 8 7.63 -15.36 -1.60
N GLY A 9 7.61 -14.50 -0.59
CA GLY A 9 8.76 -13.71 -0.16
C GLY A 9 9.29 -12.65 -1.15
N ARG A 10 8.67 -12.48 -2.32
CA ARG A 10 9.09 -11.51 -3.36
C ARG A 10 8.85 -10.07 -2.95
N PHE A 11 7.78 -9.83 -2.22
CA PHE A 11 7.44 -8.53 -1.67
C PHE A 11 6.72 -8.73 -0.34
N SER A 12 6.57 -7.66 0.41
CA SER A 12 5.78 -7.69 1.63
C SER A 12 4.69 -6.66 1.55
N VAL A 13 3.52 -7.06 2.02
CA VAL A 13 2.37 -6.18 2.09
C VAL A 13 2.15 -5.82 3.55
N THR A 14 2.27 -4.54 3.83
CA THR A 14 1.99 -3.97 5.13
C THR A 14 0.61 -3.34 5.07
N TYR A 15 -0.29 -3.81 5.91
CA TYR A 15 -1.64 -3.27 6.03
C TYR A 15 -1.71 -2.38 7.27
N CYS A 16 -2.12 -1.13 7.05
CA CYS A 16 -2.21 -0.11 8.09
C CYS A 16 -3.68 0.30 8.30
N PRO A 17 -4.53 -0.59 8.84
CA PRO A 17 -5.91 -0.22 9.08
C PRO A 17 -6.00 0.78 10.24
N GLY A 18 -6.90 1.75 10.15
CA GLY A 18 -7.22 2.59 11.31
C GLY A 18 -8.09 1.91 12.35
N HIS A 19 -8.76 0.80 11.99
CA HIS A 19 -9.86 0.22 12.78
C HIS A 19 -9.88 -1.32 12.87
N LEU A 20 -8.92 -2.03 12.27
CA LEU A 20 -8.84 -3.50 12.36
C LEU A 20 -7.78 -3.90 13.40
N SER A 21 -8.06 -4.96 14.16
CA SER A 21 -7.14 -5.46 15.15
C SER A 21 -5.97 -6.20 14.49
N ARG A 22 -4.78 -6.03 15.07
CA ARG A 22 -3.52 -6.65 14.62
C ARG A 22 -3.66 -8.17 14.41
N GLU A 23 -4.37 -8.86 15.30
CA GLU A 23 -4.58 -10.32 15.25
C GLU A 23 -5.27 -10.78 13.96
N GLN A 24 -6.22 -10.01 13.43
CA GLN A 24 -6.90 -10.36 12.18
C GLN A 24 -5.96 -10.24 10.96
N ILE A 25 -4.97 -9.35 11.02
CA ILE A 25 -4.01 -9.10 9.93
C ILE A 25 -2.86 -10.09 9.96
N GLU A 26 -2.37 -10.44 11.15
CA GLU A 26 -1.32 -11.46 11.29
C GLU A 26 -1.85 -12.84 10.87
N SER A 27 -3.14 -13.13 11.08
CA SER A 27 -3.79 -14.38 10.63
C SER A 27 -3.79 -14.58 9.12
N VAL A 28 -3.60 -13.51 8.32
CA VAL A 28 -3.55 -13.57 6.85
C VAL A 28 -2.14 -13.35 6.28
N ARG A 29 -1.10 -13.44 7.12
CA ARG A 29 0.32 -13.21 6.77
C ARG A 29 0.65 -11.82 6.21
N PHE A 30 -0.21 -10.83 6.48
CA PHE A 30 0.12 -9.44 6.19
C PHE A 30 0.88 -8.84 7.37
N ARG A 31 1.79 -7.90 7.11
CA ARG A 31 2.42 -7.15 8.20
C ARG A 31 1.44 -6.09 8.70
N TYR A 32 1.35 -5.91 10.00
CA TYR A 32 0.63 -4.78 10.59
C TYR A 32 1.57 -3.60 10.79
N HIS A 33 1.10 -2.40 10.47
CA HIS A 33 1.77 -1.16 10.88
C HIS A 33 0.71 -0.14 11.27
N ASP A 34 1.01 0.68 12.28
CA ASP A 34 0.09 1.73 12.71
C ASP A 34 -0.14 2.75 11.59
N ILE A 35 -1.40 3.10 11.32
CA ILE A 35 -1.79 4.03 10.27
C ILE A 35 -1.29 5.46 10.55
N ARG A 36 -1.21 5.88 11.82
CA ARG A 36 -0.80 7.24 12.17
C ARG A 36 0.69 7.41 11.88
N ASP A 37 1.50 6.42 12.21
CA ASP A 37 2.92 6.44 11.88
C ASP A 37 3.17 6.30 10.37
N ALA A 38 2.38 5.47 9.67
CA ALA A 38 2.44 5.40 8.22
C ALA A 38 2.09 6.73 7.56
N ILE A 39 1.07 7.46 8.02
CA ILE A 39 0.68 8.78 7.51
C ILE A 39 1.75 9.85 7.80
N LYS A 40 2.46 9.76 8.93
CA LYS A 40 3.58 10.70 9.22
C LYS A 40 4.71 10.54 8.21
N LYS A 41 5.07 9.28 7.88
CA LYS A 41 6.11 8.99 6.89
C LYS A 41 5.60 9.26 5.47
N TYR A 42 4.48 8.66 5.10
CA TYR A 42 3.86 8.70 3.77
C TYR A 42 2.59 9.56 3.80
N ASN A 43 2.74 10.88 3.95
CA ASN A 43 1.60 11.78 4.04
C ASN A 43 0.92 11.95 2.66
N PRO A 44 -0.31 11.43 2.47
CA PRO A 44 -0.99 11.48 1.17
C PRO A 44 -1.25 12.90 0.65
N ASP A 45 -1.34 13.91 1.54
CA ASP A 45 -1.53 15.31 1.17
C ASP A 45 -0.28 15.92 0.51
N LYS A 46 0.90 15.36 0.81
CA LYS A 46 2.19 15.82 0.28
C LYS A 46 2.72 14.95 -0.85
N MET A 47 2.20 13.73 -0.99
CA MET A 47 2.64 12.78 -1.99
C MET A 47 1.98 13.03 -3.33
N LYS A 48 2.72 12.78 -4.40
CA LYS A 48 2.21 12.84 -5.78
C LYS A 48 2.02 11.44 -6.31
N ASP A 49 1.03 11.23 -7.16
CA ASP A 49 0.85 9.94 -7.82
C ASP A 49 2.10 9.62 -8.67
N GLY A 50 2.61 8.39 -8.55
CA GLY A 50 3.89 7.98 -9.15
C GLY A 50 5.07 7.94 -8.17
N PHE A 51 6.28 8.09 -8.69
CA PHE A 51 7.51 8.01 -7.88
C PHE A 51 7.73 9.27 -7.02
N ASN A 52 7.99 9.07 -5.73
CA ASN A 52 8.37 10.08 -4.76
C ASN A 52 9.69 9.68 -4.11
N GLU A 53 10.50 10.67 -3.74
CA GLU A 53 11.70 10.49 -2.94
C GLU A 53 11.43 11.01 -1.53
N MET A 54 11.64 10.13 -0.55
CA MET A 54 11.41 10.42 0.86
C MET A 54 12.58 11.24 1.42
N PRO A 55 12.39 12.00 2.51
CA PRO A 55 13.47 12.76 3.15
C PRO A 55 14.67 11.90 3.60
N ASP A 56 14.44 10.60 3.84
CA ASP A 56 15.47 9.61 4.18
C ASP A 56 16.16 8.98 2.96
N GLY A 57 15.78 9.35 1.73
CA GLY A 57 16.33 8.83 0.48
C GLY A 57 15.62 7.59 -0.07
N GLU A 58 14.61 7.05 0.63
CA GLU A 58 13.76 5.98 0.12
C GLU A 58 12.95 6.44 -1.11
N LYS A 59 12.85 5.58 -2.13
CA LYS A 59 12.01 5.81 -3.29
C LYS A 59 10.73 5.01 -3.17
N VAL A 60 9.59 5.70 -3.23
CA VAL A 60 8.27 5.08 -3.12
C VAL A 60 7.39 5.41 -4.30
N PHE A 61 6.57 4.46 -4.70
CA PHE A 61 5.53 4.69 -5.69
C PHE A 61 4.19 4.86 -4.96
N TYR A 62 3.59 6.03 -5.09
CA TYR A 62 2.33 6.37 -4.42
C TYR A 62 1.18 6.30 -5.42
N ILE A 63 0.07 5.68 -5.01
CA ILE A 63 -1.17 5.62 -5.76
C ILE A 63 -2.28 6.13 -4.85
N SER A 64 -2.82 7.30 -5.17
CA SER A 64 -3.86 7.95 -4.38
C SER A 64 -5.22 7.26 -4.49
N ASN A 65 -5.51 6.68 -5.65
CA ASN A 65 -6.76 5.98 -5.94
C ASN A 65 -6.50 4.59 -6.53
N PRO A 66 -6.29 3.56 -5.69
CA PRO A 66 -5.99 2.21 -6.17
C PRO A 66 -7.17 1.57 -6.92
N SER A 67 -8.40 2.04 -6.71
CA SER A 67 -9.62 1.49 -7.34
C SER A 67 -9.73 1.82 -8.83
N LEU A 68 -9.14 2.92 -9.30
CA LEU A 68 -9.08 3.27 -10.72
C LEU A 68 -8.07 2.41 -11.51
N GLY A 69 -7.12 1.78 -10.82
CA GLY A 69 -6.00 1.05 -11.43
C GLY A 69 -6.31 -0.40 -11.82
N LEU A 70 -7.29 -1.06 -11.19
CA LEU A 70 -7.56 -2.48 -11.45
C LEU A 70 -8.31 -2.75 -12.77
N TRP A 71 -8.89 -1.70 -13.38
CA TRP A 71 -9.64 -1.78 -14.65
C TRP A 71 -8.98 -0.98 -15.79
N SER A 72 -7.89 -0.24 -15.54
CA SER A 72 -7.20 0.55 -16.58
C SER A 72 -6.14 -0.25 -17.36
N SER A 73 -6.25 -1.58 -17.40
CA SER A 73 -5.49 -2.38 -18.35
C SER A 73 -6.24 -2.39 -19.68
N ARG A 74 -5.85 -1.47 -20.58
CA ARG A 74 -5.90 -1.56 -22.07
C ARG A 74 -6.61 -0.45 -22.87
N GLU A 75 -7.10 0.69 -22.33
CA GLU A 75 -7.89 1.61 -23.20
C GLU A 75 -7.60 3.12 -23.18
N HIS A 76 -6.50 3.63 -22.60
CA HIS A 76 -6.13 5.05 -22.83
C HIS A 76 -4.61 5.24 -22.95
N LEU A 77 -4.05 4.72 -24.04
CA LEU A 77 -2.97 5.37 -24.77
C LEU A 77 -3.58 5.77 -26.11
N GLY A 78 -4.23 6.93 -26.12
CA GLY A 78 -4.65 7.65 -27.32
C GLY A 78 -3.66 8.75 -27.63
#